data_AF-A0A914RKP4-F1
#
_entry.id   AF-A0A914RKP4-F1
#
_cell.length_a   1.000
_cell.length_b   1.000
_cell.length_c   1.000
_cell.angle_alpha   90.00
_cell.angle_beta   90.00
_cell.angle_gamma   90.00
#
_symmetry.space_group_name_H-M   'P 1'
#
loop_
_entity.id
_entity.type
_entity.pdbx_description
1 polymer ?
#
loop_
_entity_poly.entity_id
_entity_poly.type
_entity_poly.pdbx_seq_one_letter_code
_entity_poly.pdbx_strand_id
1 'polypeptide(L)'
;MATACVKSLESIQCGTCEKTIANGTEFYALLFDKRPDVRHYFKGDENLTGADVKKSDRFKKQGQRLLLACHILAHIENDPASFKAYTREIVDRHLRMGVHLDPKLWSEFWPIWLDYLSTKETVDDATKNAWLALGKKFSDECLDHLKNLGQPH
;
A
#
# COMPACT_ATOMS: atom_id res chain seq x y z
N MET A 1 -19.24 -11.80 7.14
CA MET A 1 -18.47 -12.57 6.14
C MET A 1 -17.23 -11.77 5.77
N ALA A 2 -16.10 -12.42 5.53
CA ALA A 2 -14.90 -11.74 5.03
C ALA A 2 -15.18 -11.15 3.64
N THR A 3 -14.72 -9.92 3.38
CA THR A 3 -14.83 -9.29 2.06
C THR A 3 -13.87 -9.97 1.06
N ALA A 4 -14.06 -9.76 -0.24
CA ALA A 4 -13.14 -10.25 -1.25
C ALA A 4 -11.70 -9.74 -1.03
N CYS A 5 -11.56 -8.48 -0.58
CA CYS A 5 -10.27 -7.92 -0.16
C CYS A 5 -9.64 -8.76 0.95
N VAL A 6 -10.34 -9.01 2.06
CA VAL A 6 -9.83 -9.81 3.18
C VAL A 6 -9.45 -11.22 2.74
N LYS A 7 -10.27 -11.89 1.93
CA LYS A 7 -9.98 -13.23 1.42
C LYS A 7 -8.69 -13.28 0.60
N SER A 8 -8.48 -12.31 -0.29
CA SER A 8 -7.24 -12.24 -1.09
C SER A 8 -5.98 -11.96 -0.26
N LEU A 9 -6.11 -11.50 0.98
CA LEU A 9 -4.95 -11.30 1.83
C LEU A 9 -4.42 -12.60 2.46
N GLU A 10 -5.15 -13.72 2.32
CA GLU A 10 -4.71 -15.03 2.77
C GLU A 10 -3.46 -15.51 2.00
N SER A 11 -3.26 -15.08 0.76
CA SER A 11 -2.05 -15.38 -0.03
C SER A 11 -0.82 -14.57 0.40
N ILE A 12 -1.03 -13.43 1.09
CA ILE A 12 0.01 -12.46 1.46
C ILE A 12 -0.08 -12.05 2.93
N GLN A 13 0.08 -13.04 3.81
CA GLN A 13 0.06 -12.84 5.25
C GLN A 13 1.23 -11.98 5.75
N CYS A 14 0.94 -11.18 6.78
CA CYS A 14 1.96 -10.54 7.62
C CYS A 14 2.62 -11.60 8.52
N GLY A 15 3.86 -11.36 8.95
CA GLY A 15 4.53 -12.26 9.89
C GLY A 15 6.02 -11.98 10.07
N THR A 16 6.68 -12.88 10.79
CA THR A 16 8.09 -12.74 11.21
C THR A 16 9.02 -13.78 10.59
N CYS A 17 8.49 -14.76 9.85
CA CYS A 17 9.30 -15.76 9.17
C CYS A 17 9.72 -15.29 7.77
N GLU A 18 10.73 -15.93 7.19
CA GLU A 18 11.28 -15.56 5.88
C GLU A 18 10.20 -15.46 4.79
N LYS A 19 9.28 -16.43 4.72
CA LYS A 19 8.16 -16.43 3.77
C LYS A 19 7.25 -15.20 3.91
N THR A 20 6.88 -14.83 5.13
CA THR A 20 5.97 -13.71 5.37
C THR A 20 6.66 -12.36 5.24
N ILE A 21 7.96 -12.29 5.58
CA ILE A 21 8.81 -11.14 5.30
C ILE A 21 8.94 -10.91 3.78
N ALA A 22 9.13 -11.99 3.01
CA ALA A 22 9.28 -11.93 1.56
C ALA A 22 8.09 -11.22 0.90
N ASN A 23 6.85 -11.51 1.32
CA ASN A 23 5.65 -10.83 0.82
C ASN A 23 5.80 -9.30 0.81
N GLY A 24 6.32 -8.73 1.90
CA GLY A 24 6.47 -7.27 2.01
C GLY A 24 7.58 -6.74 1.11
N THR A 25 8.72 -7.43 1.06
CA THR A 25 9.85 -7.02 0.21
C THR A 25 9.55 -7.16 -1.27
N GLU A 26 8.75 -8.16 -1.66
CA GLU A 26 8.41 -8.44 -3.04
C GLU A 26 7.44 -7.42 -3.62
N PHE A 27 6.55 -6.84 -2.80
CA PHE A 27 5.78 -5.67 -3.19
C PHE A 27 6.71 -4.51 -3.58
N TYR A 28 7.66 -4.15 -2.69
CA TYR A 28 8.56 -3.03 -2.97
C TYR A 28 9.49 -3.31 -4.14
N ALA A 29 9.91 -4.56 -4.33
CA ALA A 29 10.71 -4.95 -5.47
C ALA A 29 9.95 -4.71 -6.78
N LEU A 30 8.69 -5.15 -6.85
CA LEU A 30 7.82 -4.90 -7.99
C LEU A 30 7.56 -3.41 -8.21
N LEU A 31 7.28 -2.66 -7.14
CA LEU A 31 7.08 -1.20 -7.21
C LEU A 31 8.32 -0.52 -7.79
N PHE A 32 9.50 -0.87 -7.30
CA PHE A 32 10.74 -0.25 -7.74
C PHE A 32 11.00 -0.57 -9.22
N ASP A 33 10.82 -1.81 -9.66
CA ASP A 33 11.04 -2.17 -11.07
C ASP A 33 10.00 -1.58 -12.03
N LYS A 34 8.72 -1.50 -11.63
CA LYS A 34 7.64 -0.97 -12.48
C LYS A 34 7.52 0.55 -12.46
N ARG A 35 7.83 1.19 -11.33
CA ARG A 35 7.65 2.63 -11.10
C ARG A 35 8.96 3.28 -10.62
N PRO A 36 10.01 3.30 -11.45
CA PRO A 36 11.26 3.96 -11.10
C PRO A 36 11.06 5.45 -10.78
N ASP A 37 10.02 6.07 -11.36
CA ASP A 37 9.64 7.45 -11.12
C ASP A 37 9.31 7.75 -9.65
N VAL A 38 8.83 6.78 -8.86
CA VAL A 38 8.49 7.02 -7.43
C VAL A 38 9.65 6.77 -6.48
N ARG A 39 10.80 6.28 -6.95
CA ARG A 39 11.93 5.92 -6.08
C ARG A 39 12.52 7.13 -5.34
N HIS A 40 12.37 8.34 -5.88
CA HIS A 40 12.83 9.57 -5.26
C HIS A 40 12.17 9.87 -3.89
N TYR A 41 11.01 9.27 -3.58
CA TYR A 41 10.41 9.37 -2.24
C TYR A 41 11.13 8.51 -1.19
N PHE A 42 11.98 7.58 -1.61
CA PHE A 42 12.71 6.64 -0.75
C PHE A 42 14.15 7.10 -0.54
N LYS A 43 14.31 8.18 0.22
CA LYS A 43 15.62 8.83 0.46
C LYS A 43 16.73 7.82 0.80
N GLY A 44 17.83 7.86 0.05
CA GLY A 44 19.00 6.97 0.19
C GLY A 44 18.92 5.64 -0.55
N ASP A 45 17.76 5.28 -1.12
CA ASP A 45 17.52 4.05 -1.86
C ASP A 45 17.03 4.32 -3.30
N GLU A 46 17.19 5.54 -3.82
CA GLU A 46 16.59 6.00 -5.07
C GLU A 46 17.04 5.17 -6.29
N ASN A 47 18.23 4.58 -6.22
CA ASN A 47 18.84 3.82 -7.32
C ASN A 47 18.73 2.30 -7.15
N LEU A 48 18.07 1.81 -6.09
CA LEU A 48 17.94 0.36 -5.89
C LEU A 48 17.11 -0.28 -7.00
N THR A 49 17.51 -1.48 -7.41
CA THR A 49 16.68 -2.37 -8.23
C THR A 49 15.75 -3.20 -7.35
N GLY A 50 14.75 -3.86 -7.93
CA GLY A 50 13.90 -4.79 -7.19
C GLY A 50 14.71 -5.94 -6.54
N ALA A 51 15.79 -6.39 -7.18
CA ALA A 51 16.69 -7.39 -6.62
C ALA A 51 17.44 -6.90 -5.37
N ASP A 52 17.82 -5.62 -5.34
CA ASP A 52 18.46 -5.00 -4.17
C ASP A 52 17.46 -4.81 -3.02
N VAL A 53 16.24 -4.38 -3.35
CA VAL A 53 15.14 -4.20 -2.39
C VAL A 53 14.84 -5.50 -1.64
N LYS A 54 14.81 -6.65 -2.32
CA LYS A 54 14.57 -7.96 -1.67
C LYS A 54 15.59 -8.30 -0.58
N LYS A 55 16.81 -7.77 -0.69
CA LYS A 55 17.90 -8.03 0.26
C LYS A 55 18.00 -6.98 1.37
N SER A 56 17.29 -5.85 1.25
CA SER A 56 17.42 -4.70 2.14
C SER A 56 16.68 -4.88 3.47
N ASP A 57 17.38 -4.71 4.58
CA ASP A 57 16.78 -4.74 5.93
C ASP A 57 15.78 -3.60 6.17
N ARG A 58 15.96 -2.46 5.49
CA ARG A 58 14.97 -1.37 5.52
C ARG A 58 13.65 -1.84 4.93
N PHE A 59 13.68 -2.51 3.78
CA PHE A 59 12.47 -2.97 3.10
C PHE A 59 11.87 -4.24 3.71
N LYS A 60 12.62 -5.04 4.48
CA LYS A 60 12.02 -6.07 5.35
C LYS A 60 11.06 -5.43 6.38
N LYS A 61 11.49 -4.32 7.00
CA LYS A 61 10.67 -3.58 7.98
C LYS A 61 9.54 -2.79 7.29
N GLN A 62 9.86 -2.07 6.23
CA GLN A 62 8.91 -1.22 5.52
C GLN A 62 7.85 -2.04 4.77
N GLY A 63 8.22 -3.19 4.21
CA GLY A 63 7.33 -4.18 3.61
C GLY A 63 6.25 -4.64 4.58
N GLN A 64 6.62 -5.05 5.80
CA GLN A 64 5.65 -5.46 6.81
C GLN A 64 4.71 -4.31 7.23
N ARG A 65 5.22 -3.08 7.34
CA ARG A 65 4.39 -1.91 7.67
C ARG A 65 3.34 -1.63 6.60
N LEU A 66 3.71 -1.74 5.33
CA LEU A 66 2.78 -1.56 4.21
C LEU A 66 1.74 -2.67 4.16
N LEU A 67 2.17 -3.94 4.23
CA LEU A 67 1.25 -5.08 4.23
C LEU A 67 0.25 -4.95 5.37
N LEU A 68 0.71 -4.64 6.58
CA LEU A 68 -0.18 -4.42 7.72
C LEU A 68 -1.21 -3.31 7.45
N ALA A 69 -0.82 -2.22 6.80
CA ALA A 69 -1.75 -1.15 6.46
C ALA A 69 -2.84 -1.61 5.47
N CYS A 70 -2.48 -2.35 4.42
CA CYS A 70 -3.46 -2.94 3.49
C CYS A 70 -4.39 -3.94 4.20
N HIS A 71 -3.85 -4.76 5.11
CA HIS A 71 -4.63 -5.68 5.93
C HIS A 71 -5.64 -4.95 6.81
N ILE A 72 -5.21 -3.90 7.50
CA ILE A 72 -6.10 -3.11 8.36
C ILE A 72 -7.20 -2.46 7.52
N LEU A 73 -6.86 -1.79 6.41
CA LEU A 73 -7.85 -1.13 5.54
C LEU A 73 -8.92 -2.10 5.04
N ALA A 74 -8.52 -3.31 4.61
CA ALA A 74 -9.47 -4.34 4.16
C ALA A 74 -10.38 -4.85 5.28
N HIS A 75 -9.85 -5.03 6.50
CA HIS A 75 -10.62 -5.53 7.64
C HIS A 75 -11.60 -4.49 8.19
N ILE A 76 -11.26 -3.21 8.15
CA ILE A 76 -12.09 -2.13 8.70
C ILE A 76 -12.93 -1.41 7.63
N GLU A 77 -12.94 -1.89 6.38
CA GLU A 77 -13.65 -1.22 5.27
C GLU A 77 -15.14 -0.96 5.55
N ASN A 78 -15.78 -1.84 6.32
CA ASN A 78 -17.20 -1.76 6.68
C ASN A 78 -17.46 -0.96 7.99
N ASP A 79 -16.42 -0.37 8.59
CA ASP A 79 -16.51 0.60 9.66
C ASP A 79 -16.02 1.97 9.15
N PRO A 80 -16.92 2.81 8.59
CA PRO A 80 -16.53 4.05 7.94
C PRO A 80 -15.75 5.01 8.84
N ALA A 81 -16.05 5.05 10.14
CA ALA A 81 -15.39 5.96 11.07
C ALA A 81 -13.92 5.56 11.27
N SER A 82 -13.67 4.29 11.57
CA SER A 82 -12.32 3.75 11.74
C SER A 82 -11.53 3.76 10.43
N PHE A 83 -12.17 3.41 9.30
CA PHE A 83 -11.53 3.43 7.99
C PHE A 83 -11.03 4.83 7.62
N LYS A 84 -11.88 5.84 7.77
CA LYS A 84 -11.52 7.23 7.48
C LYS A 84 -10.43 7.73 8.44
N ALA A 85 -10.57 7.45 9.74
CA ALA A 85 -9.56 7.84 10.72
C ALA A 85 -8.19 7.23 10.43
N TYR A 86 -8.13 5.93 10.10
CA TYR A 86 -6.88 5.28 9.76
C TYR A 86 -6.28 5.78 8.44
N THR A 87 -7.13 6.08 7.44
CA THR A 87 -6.71 6.71 6.19
C THR A 87 -6.03 8.06 6.44
N ARG A 88 -6.61 8.92 7.29
CA ARG A 88 -5.99 10.20 7.69
C ARG A 88 -4.67 10.01 8.45
N GLU A 89 -4.60 9.04 9.36
CA GLU A 89 -3.33 8.73 10.05
C GLU A 89 -2.25 8.26 9.07
N ILE A 90 -2.60 7.54 7.99
CA ILE A 90 -1.65 7.18 6.93
C ILE A 90 -1.11 8.46 6.28
N VAL A 91 -1.96 9.41 5.89
CA VAL A 91 -1.52 10.71 5.33
C VAL A 91 -0.61 11.44 6.32
N ASP A 92 -1.02 11.58 7.58
CA ASP A 92 -0.27 12.30 8.60
C ASP A 92 1.11 11.68 8.84
N ARG A 93 1.23 10.35 8.77
CA ARG A 93 2.53 9.65 8.86
C ARG A 93 3.43 9.92 7.67
N HIS A 94 2.90 10.06 6.45
CA HIS A 94 3.71 10.44 5.29
C HIS A 94 4.24 11.87 5.46
N LEU A 95 3.38 12.80 5.83
CA LEU A 95 3.76 14.20 6.07
C LEU A 95 4.77 14.34 7.21
N ARG A 96 4.57 13.62 8.32
CA ARG A 96 5.49 13.61 9.49
C ARG A 96 6.90 13.14 9.12
N MET A 97 7.02 12.27 8.12
CA MET A 97 8.31 11.78 7.61
C MET A 97 8.89 12.67 6.50
N GLY A 98 8.25 13.81 6.19
CA GLY A 98 8.65 14.71 5.11
C GLY A 98 8.45 14.11 3.71
N VAL A 99 7.52 13.17 3.57
CA VAL A 99 7.15 12.54 2.28
C VAL A 99 5.87 13.21 1.78
N HIS A 100 6.03 14.14 0.83
CA HIS A 100 4.93 14.86 0.18
C HIS A 100 4.68 14.22 -1.18
N LEU A 101 3.75 13.28 -1.24
CA LEU A 101 3.40 12.58 -2.48
C LEU A 101 2.66 13.52 -3.45
N ASP A 102 2.91 13.36 -4.75
CA ASP A 102 2.00 13.86 -5.79
C ASP A 102 0.59 13.31 -5.50
N PRO A 103 -0.45 14.15 -5.39
CA PRO A 103 -1.80 13.73 -4.99
C PRO A 103 -2.36 12.55 -5.77
N LYS A 104 -2.04 12.41 -7.05
CA LYS A 104 -2.53 11.28 -7.86
C LYS A 104 -2.04 9.92 -7.35
N LEU A 105 -0.91 9.87 -6.65
CA LEU A 105 -0.29 8.62 -6.17
C LEU A 105 -1.14 7.90 -5.12
N TRP A 106 -2.01 8.60 -4.39
CA TRP A 106 -2.98 7.97 -3.48
C TRP A 106 -3.93 7.02 -4.23
N SER A 107 -4.28 7.38 -5.47
CA SER A 107 -5.14 6.59 -6.35
C SER A 107 -4.37 5.59 -7.22
N GLU A 108 -3.18 5.96 -7.71
CA GLU A 108 -2.34 5.09 -8.54
C GLU A 108 -1.72 3.92 -7.77
N PHE A 109 -1.74 3.94 -6.43
CA PHE A 109 -1.28 2.82 -5.60
C PHE A 109 -2.06 1.53 -5.86
N TRP A 110 -3.38 1.62 -6.03
CA TRP A 110 -4.26 0.44 -6.04
C TRP A 110 -4.09 -0.47 -7.26
N PRO A 111 -3.89 0.05 -8.49
CA PRO A 111 -3.48 -0.78 -9.62
C PRO A 111 -2.15 -1.53 -9.38
N ILE A 112 -1.16 -0.88 -8.75
CA ILE A 112 0.13 -1.52 -8.44
C ILE A 112 -0.05 -2.62 -7.37
N TRP A 113 -0.90 -2.38 -6.39
CA TRP A 113 -1.28 -3.39 -5.39
C TRP A 113 -1.91 -4.62 -6.05
N LEU A 114 -2.82 -4.43 -7.00
CA LEU A 114 -3.46 -5.52 -7.75
C LEU A 114 -2.47 -6.28 -8.64
N ASP A 115 -1.55 -5.56 -9.30
CA ASP A 115 -0.46 -6.17 -10.05
C ASP A 115 0.40 -7.06 -9.16
N TYR A 116 0.71 -6.62 -7.94
CA TYR A 116 1.43 -7.41 -6.96
C TYR A 116 0.63 -8.63 -6.48
N LEU A 117 -0.64 -8.45 -6.12
CA LEU A 117 -1.51 -9.55 -5.69
C LEU A 117 -1.64 -10.64 -6.77
N SER A 118 -1.68 -10.24 -8.04
CA SER A 118 -1.72 -11.15 -9.19
C SER A 118 -0.46 -12.01 -9.35
N THR A 119 0.64 -11.66 -8.67
CA THR A 119 1.84 -12.52 -8.59
C THR A 119 1.74 -13.61 -7.52
N LYS A 120 0.71 -13.56 -6.67
CA LYS A 120 0.55 -14.38 -5.47
C LYS A 120 -0.65 -15.32 -5.55
N GLU A 121 -1.70 -14.88 -6.23
CA GLU A 121 -2.89 -15.65 -6.50
C GLU A 121 -3.57 -15.17 -7.79
N THR A 122 -4.60 -15.91 -8.22
CA THR A 122 -5.50 -15.45 -9.28
C THR A 122 -6.43 -14.39 -8.71
N VAL A 123 -6.33 -13.16 -9.23
CA VAL A 123 -7.25 -12.07 -8.90
C VAL A 123 -8.42 -12.07 -9.88
N ASP A 124 -9.57 -12.56 -9.44
CA ASP A 124 -10.81 -12.50 -10.23
C ASP A 124 -11.41 -11.09 -10.28
N ASP A 125 -12.40 -10.89 -11.17
CA ASP A 125 -13.05 -9.59 -11.36
C ASP A 125 -13.72 -9.08 -10.08
N ALA A 126 -14.27 -9.98 -9.25
CA ALA A 126 -14.89 -9.62 -7.98
C ALA A 126 -13.86 -9.03 -7.00
N THR A 127 -12.71 -9.67 -6.86
CA THR A 127 -11.60 -9.24 -6.00
C THR A 127 -10.98 -7.94 -6.51
N LYS A 128 -10.76 -7.85 -7.83
CA LYS A 128 -10.28 -6.63 -8.48
C LYS A 128 -11.20 -5.44 -8.21
N ASN A 129 -12.50 -5.61 -8.47
CA ASN A 129 -13.48 -4.54 -8.27
C ASN A 129 -13.60 -4.14 -6.80
N ALA A 130 -13.50 -5.09 -5.87
CA ALA A 130 -13.52 -4.81 -4.43
C ALA A 130 -12.32 -3.94 -4.02
N TRP A 131 -11.09 -4.27 -4.44
CA TRP A 131 -9.91 -3.47 -4.14
C TRP A 131 -9.96 -2.07 -4.77
N LEU A 132 -10.47 -1.94 -6.00
CA LEU A 132 -10.62 -0.63 -6.64
C LEU A 132 -11.69 0.23 -5.94
N ALA A 133 -12.78 -0.38 -5.47
CA ALA A 133 -13.80 0.33 -4.69
C ALA A 133 -13.26 0.79 -3.33
N LEU A 134 -12.54 -0.07 -2.61
CA LEU A 134 -11.82 0.29 -1.38
C LEU A 134 -10.82 1.42 -1.65
N GLY A 135 -10.03 1.27 -2.73
CA GLY A 135 -9.00 2.22 -3.09
C GLY A 135 -9.55 3.58 -3.46
N LYS A 136 -10.73 3.64 -4.09
CA LYS A 136 -11.44 4.90 -4.32
C LYS A 136 -11.81 5.58 -3.00
N LYS A 137 -12.45 4.86 -2.07
CA LYS A 137 -12.84 5.40 -0.75
C LYS A 137 -11.63 5.94 0.01
N PHE A 138 -10.52 5.20 -0.02
CA PHE A 138 -9.26 5.61 0.58
C PHE A 138 -8.71 6.89 -0.06
N SER A 139 -8.64 6.93 -1.39
CA SER A 139 -8.06 8.05 -2.12
C SER A 139 -8.88 9.32 -1.92
N ASP A 140 -10.20 9.23 -2.01
CA ASP A 140 -11.10 10.36 -1.76
C ASP A 140 -10.85 10.96 -0.37
N GLU A 141 -10.76 10.12 0.67
CA GLU A 141 -10.50 10.58 2.05
C GLU A 141 -9.08 11.15 2.23
N CYS A 142 -8.06 10.59 1.57
CA CYS A 142 -6.71 11.15 1.58
C CYS A 142 -6.69 12.57 1.01
N LEU A 143 -7.33 12.79 -0.14
CA LEU A 143 -7.35 14.08 -0.82
C LEU A 143 -8.18 15.11 -0.03
N ASP A 144 -9.32 14.70 0.53
CA ASP A 144 -10.13 15.55 1.41
C ASP A 144 -9.34 15.97 2.66
N HIS A 145 -8.58 15.06 3.26
CA HIS A 145 -7.76 15.38 4.43
C HIS A 145 -6.59 16.30 4.07
N LEU A 146 -5.89 16.06 2.96
CA LEU A 146 -4.84 16.94 2.47
C LEU A 146 -5.36 18.36 2.22
N LYS A 147 -6.54 18.47 1.61
CA LYS A 147 -7.23 19.76 1.43
C LYS A 147 -7.48 20.46 2.78
N ASN A 148 -7.97 19.74 3.78
CA ASN A 148 -8.22 20.29 5.12
C ASN A 148 -6.92 20.74 5.83
N LEU A 149 -5.79 20.12 5.51
CA LEU A 149 -4.46 20.48 6.00
C LEU A 149 -3.78 21.59 5.18
N GLY A 150 -4.40 22.09 4.11
CA GLY A 150 -3.79 23.06 3.19
C GLY A 150 -2.62 22.50 2.37
N GLN A 151 -2.58 21.17 2.17
CA GLN A 151 -1.58 20.49 1.34
C GLN A 151 -2.08 20.35 -0.12
N PRO A 152 -1.18 20.09 -1.09
CA PRO A 152 -1.58 19.68 -2.44
C PRO A 152 -2.53 18.47 -2.40
N HIS A 153 -3.60 18.50 -3.21
CA HIS A 153 -4.65 17.48 -3.29
C HIS A 153 -5.20 17.37 -4.72
#